data_AF-A0A212PD55-F1
#
_entry.id   AF-A0A212PD55-F1
#
_cell.length_a   1.000
_cell.length_b   1.000
_cell.length_c   1.000
_cell.angle_alpha   90.00
_cell.angle_beta   90.00
_cell.angle_gamma   90.00
#
_symmetry.space_group_name_H-M   'P 1'
#
loop_
_entity.id
_entity.type
_entity.pdbx_description
1 polymer ?
#
loop_
_entity_poly.entity_id
_entity_poly.type
_entity_poly.pdbx_seq_one_letter_code
_entity_poly.pdbx_strand_id
1 'polypeptide(L)' 'MNEDLATLSHEELIQVSCLVCKLLKWDNLMTWDEALRQAYHQVVEESEWRKGQAMQKTLSGCCDCRS' A
#
# COMPACT_ATOMS: atom_id res chain seq x y z
N MET A 1 4.61 -8.31 -12.98
CA MET A 1 3.26 -7.97 -12.50
C MET A 1 2.56 -9.11 -11.77
N ASN A 2 2.58 -10.36 -12.24
CA ASN A 2 1.95 -11.47 -11.48
C ASN A 2 2.79 -11.94 -10.26
N GLU A 3 4.12 -11.82 -10.32
CA GLU A 3 5.00 -12.16 -9.20
C GLU A 3 4.95 -11.09 -8.08
N ASP A 4 4.70 -9.83 -8.42
CA ASP A 4 4.69 -8.69 -7.48
C ASP A 4 3.46 -8.68 -6.56
N LEU A 5 2.35 -9.29 -7.00
CA LEU A 5 1.16 -9.49 -6.15
C LEU A 5 1.39 -10.60 -5.12
N ALA A 6 2.25 -11.58 -5.43
CA ALA A 6 2.52 -12.71 -4.53
C ALA A 6 3.32 -12.27 -3.28
N THR A 7 3.97 -11.10 -3.32
CA THR A 7 4.69 -10.53 -2.17
C THR A 7 3.82 -9.68 -1.25
N LEU A 8 2.58 -9.38 -1.65
CA LEU A 8 1.65 -8.63 -0.82
C LEU A 8 1.13 -9.48 0.33
N SER A 9 0.93 -8.84 1.49
CA SER A 9 0.18 -9.44 2.58
C SER A 9 -1.30 -9.65 2.20
N HIS A 10 -1.99 -10.50 2.94
CA HIS A 10 -3.42 -10.74 2.74
C HIS A 10 -4.25 -9.45 2.83
N GLU A 11 -3.89 -8.54 3.74
CA GLU A 11 -4.58 -7.26 3.91
C GLU A 11 -4.33 -6.31 2.73
N GLU A 12 -3.11 -6.27 2.20
CA GLU A 12 -2.77 -5.47 1.01
C GLU A 12 -3.49 -6.00 -0.24
N LEU A 13 -3.61 -7.32 -0.39
CA LEU A 13 -4.38 -7.93 -1.48
C LEU A 13 -5.87 -7.53 -1.44
N ILE A 14 -6.47 -7.47 -0.26
CA ILE A 14 -7.86 -6.99 -0.08
C ILE A 14 -7.96 -5.51 -0.47
N GLN A 15 -7.00 -4.68 -0.05
CA GLN A 15 -7.00 -3.24 -0.36
C GLN A 15 -6.84 -2.99 -1.87
N VAL A 16 -5.89 -3.66 -2.52
CA VAL A 16 -5.70 -3.58 -3.98
C VAL A 16 -6.98 -4.00 -4.70
N SER A 17 -7.57 -5.14 -4.32
CA SER A 17 -8.82 -5.63 -4.92
C SER A 17 -9.97 -4.62 -4.79
N CYS A 18 -10.12 -3.99 -3.62
CA CYS A 18 -11.11 -2.95 -3.36
C CYS A 18 -10.88 -1.69 -4.22
N LEU A 19 -9.63 -1.25 -4.35
CA LEU A 19 -9.25 -0.09 -5.14
C LEU A 19 -9.50 -0.30 -6.64
N VAL A 20 -9.13 -1.47 -7.17
CA VAL A 20 -9.43 -1.84 -8.57
C VAL A 20 -10.93 -1.77 -8.84
N CYS A 21 -11.75 -2.33 -7.95
CA CYS A 21 -13.21 -2.31 -8.11
C CYS A 21 -13.79 -0.88 -8.07
N LYS A 22 -13.17 0.05 -7.33
CA LYS A 22 -13.58 1.46 -7.31
C LYS A 22 -13.16 2.19 -8.58
N LEU A 23 -11.91 2.02 -8.99
CA LEU A 23 -11.35 2.65 -10.19
C LEU A 23 -12.14 2.27 -11.44
N LEU A 24 -12.40 0.97 -11.65
CA LEU A 24 -13.17 0.48 -12.79
C LEU A 24 -14.66 0.88 -12.75
N LYS A 25 -15.20 1.24 -11.58
CA LYS A 25 -16.57 1.77 -11.46
C LYS A 25 -16.65 3.26 -11.77
N TRP A 26 -15.55 3.99 -11.60
CA TRP A 26 -15.51 5.45 -11.71
C TRP A 26 -15.02 5.90 -13.08
N ASP A 27 -14.17 5.10 -13.73
CA ASP A 27 -13.66 5.36 -15.06
C ASP A 27 -13.96 4.18 -15.99
N ASN A 28 -14.90 4.41 -16.92
CA ASN A 28 -15.31 3.41 -17.90
C ASN A 28 -14.28 3.20 -19.03
N LEU A 29 -13.26 4.04 -19.11
CA LEU A 29 -12.16 3.92 -20.07
C LEU A 29 -10.93 3.22 -19.48
N MET A 30 -10.87 3.06 -18.16
CA MET A 30 -9.75 2.43 -17.48
C MET A 30 -9.77 0.92 -17.66
N THR A 31 -8.64 0.36 -18.08
CA THR A 31 -8.49 -1.10 -18.21
C THR A 31 -8.20 -1.75 -16.86
N TRP A 32 -8.45 -3.07 -16.78
CA TRP A 32 -8.16 -3.84 -15.57
C TRP A 32 -6.67 -3.76 -15.16
N ASP A 33 -5.76 -3.76 -16.14
CA ASP A 33 -4.32 -3.69 -15.90
C ASP A 33 -3.91 -2.32 -15.34
N GLU A 34 -4.45 -1.23 -15.89
CA GLU A 34 -4.21 0.13 -15.39
C GLU A 34 -4.75 0.31 -13.97
N ALA A 35 -5.98 -0.13 -13.73
CA ALA A 35 -6.59 -0.08 -12.41
C ALA A 35 -5.79 -0.89 -11.38
N LEU A 36 -5.34 -2.08 -11.76
CA LEU A 36 -4.51 -2.95 -10.93
C LEU A 36 -3.16 -2.32 -10.60
N ARG A 37 -2.50 -1.73 -11.61
CA ARG A 37 -1.20 -1.07 -11.44
C ARG A 37 -1.29 0.16 -10.55
N GLN A 38 -2.33 0.97 -10.72
CA GLN A 38 -2.57 2.15 -9.91
C GLN A 38 -2.93 1.78 -8.46
N ALA A 39 -3.82 0.79 -8.27
CA ALA A 39 -4.18 0.29 -6.96
C ALA A 39 -2.98 -0.31 -6.21
N TYR A 40 -2.15 -1.10 -6.91
CA TYR A 40 -0.92 -1.67 -6.35
C TYR A 40 0.04 -0.59 -5.87
N HIS A 41 0.35 0.39 -6.72
CA HIS A 41 1.26 1.49 -6.35
C HIS A 41 0.78 2.24 -5.12
N GLN A 42 -0.51 2.60 -5.10
CA GLN A 42 -1.08 3.33 -3.97
C GLN A 42 -0.98 2.56 -2.66
N VAL A 43 -1.28 1.25 -2.67
CA VAL A 43 -1.23 0.41 -1.45
C VAL A 43 0.21 0.22 -0.98
N VAL A 44 1.15 -0.05 -1.90
CA VAL A 44 2.57 -0.25 -1.54
C VAL A 44 3.20 1.04 -1.01
N GLU A 45 3.00 2.17 -1.67
CA GLU A 45 3.52 3.47 -1.21
C GLU A 45 2.97 3.85 0.17
N GLU A 46 1.68 3.61 0.41
CA GLU A 46 1.07 3.87 1.72
C GLU A 46 1.62 2.92 2.80
N SER A 47 1.81 1.63 2.47
CA SER A 47 2.44 0.65 3.35
C SER A 47 3.88 1.02 3.69
N GLU A 48 4.69 1.45 2.73
CA GLU A 48 6.06 1.88 2.95
C GLU A 48 6.13 3.15 3.80
N TRP A 49 5.26 4.12 3.52
CA TRP A 49 5.16 5.34 4.32
C TRP A 49 4.75 5.04 5.78
N ARG A 50 3.75 4.16 5.97
CA ARG A 50 3.33 3.71 7.32
C ARG A 50 4.46 2.99 8.05
N LYS A 51 5.21 2.12 7.38
CA LYS A 51 6.41 1.45 7.94
C LYS A 51 7.49 2.47 8.32
N GLY A 52 7.74 3.46 7.47
CA GLY A 52 8.68 4.55 7.75
C GLY A 52 8.29 5.37 8.98
N GLN A 53 7.00 5.70 9.14
CA GLN A 53 6.51 6.41 10.32
C GLN A 53 6.56 5.56 11.60
N ALA A 54 6.21 4.28 11.52
CA ALA A 54 6.32 3.36 12.64
C ALA A 54 7.79 3.29 13.12
N MET A 55 8.73 3.18 12.18
CA MET A 55 10.17 3.18 12.49
C MET A 55 10.66 4.50 13.08
N GLN A 56 10.17 5.64 12.59
CA GLN A 56 10.48 6.95 13.20
C GLN A 56 9.94 7.07 14.64
N LYS A 57 8.73 6.57 14.92
CA LYS A 57 8.19 6.55 16.28
C LYS A 57 8.99 5.62 17.20
N THR A 58 9.43 4.46 16.70
CA THR A 58 10.27 3.53 17.46
C THR A 58 11.67 4.12 17.73
N LEU A 59 12.27 4.80 16.75
CA LEU A 59 13.57 5.48 16.92
C LEU A 59 13.47 6.70 17.84
N SER A 60 12.35 7.44 17.81
CA SER A 60 12.12 8.58 18.71
C SER A 60 11.76 8.17 20.14
N GLY A 61 11.53 6.88 20.41
CA GLY A 61 11.28 6.32 21.75
C GLY A 61 12.54 5.83 22.49
N CYS A 62 13.73 5.95 21.91
CA CYS A 62 15.01 5.53 22.54
C CYS A 62 15.84 6.69 23.11
N CYS A 63 15.29 7.91 23.21
CA CYS A 63 16.01 9.08 23.73
C CYS A 63 15.63 9.51 25.15
N ASP A 64 14.82 8.75 25.90
CA ASP A 64 14.57 8.99 27.33
C ASP A 64 15.37 8.03 28.24
N CYS A 65 16.68 7.98 27.99
CA CYS A 65 17.64 7.35 28.89
C CYS A 65 18.77 8.33 29.22
N ARG A 66 18.46 9.52 29.78
CA ARG A 66 19.38 10.36 30.57
C ARG A 66 18.73 11.65 31.10
N SER A 67 18.34 11.66 32.38
CA SER A 67 18.94 12.46 33.47
C SER A 67 18.03 12.45 34.69
#